data_AF-A0A259CX22-F1
#
_entry.id   AF-A0A259CX22-F1
#
_cell.length_a   1.000
_cell.length_b   1.000
_cell.length_c   1.000
_cell.angle_alpha   90.00
_cell.angle_beta   90.00
_cell.angle_gamma   90.00
#
_symmetry.space_group_name_H-M   'P 1'
#
loop_
_entity.id
_entity.type
_entity.pdbx_description
1 polymer ?
#
loop_
_entity_poly.entity_id
_entity_poly.type
_entity_poly.pdbx_seq_one_letter_code
_entity_poly.pdbx_strand_id
1 'polypeptide(L)'
;MKHILLSLLLLPVLALASEAEITVKAPVDLSDHESLQRGAKTFVNYCLNCHSANYMRYNRLQDIGLSEKQIKDNLLFAGDKVGDTMKVAIDPQDAKKWFGAAPPDLSVEVRARGADWLYAYLRGFYKDDTRP
;
A
#
# COMPACT_ATOMS: atom_id res chain seq x y z
N MET A 1 3.34 17.43 -49.85
CA MET A 1 4.16 17.51 -48.60
C MET A 1 3.35 17.93 -47.38
N LYS A 2 2.54 19.01 -47.44
CA LYS A 2 1.72 19.49 -46.30
C LYS A 2 0.71 18.45 -45.76
N HIS A 3 0.09 17.67 -46.65
CA HIS A 3 -0.83 16.59 -46.26
C HIS A 3 -0.11 15.40 -45.61
N ILE A 4 1.13 15.10 -46.01
CA ILE A 4 1.95 14.01 -45.42
C ILE A 4 2.39 14.39 -44.00
N LEU A 5 2.73 15.67 -43.77
CA LEU A 5 3.01 16.18 -42.43
C LEU A 5 1.76 16.15 -41.52
N LEU A 6 0.57 16.42 -42.06
CA LEU A 6 -0.67 16.33 -41.28
C LEU A 6 -0.99 14.88 -40.88
N SER A 7 -0.72 13.90 -41.75
CA SER A 7 -0.91 12.48 -41.46
C SER A 7 0.03 11.98 -40.36
N LEU A 8 1.26 12.50 -40.29
CA LEU A 8 2.24 12.11 -39.26
C LEU A 8 1.85 12.58 -37.84
N LEU A 9 1.09 13.66 -37.73
CA LEU A 9 0.63 14.23 -36.45
C LEU A 9 -0.47 13.42 -35.76
N LEU A 10 -1.14 12.51 -36.46
CA LEU A 10 -2.21 11.66 -35.93
C LEU A 10 -1.73 10.25 -35.52
N LEU A 11 -0.45 9.91 -35.72
CA LEU A 11 0.13 8.64 -35.31
C LEU A 11 0.20 8.35 -33.79
N PRO A 12 0.26 9.32 -32.85
CA PRO A 12 0.39 8.98 -31.43
C PRO A 12 -0.93 8.56 -30.76
N VAL A 13 -2.04 8.43 -31.50
CA VAL A 13 -3.37 8.11 -30.94
C VAL A 13 -3.55 6.61 -30.63
N LEU A 14 -2.63 5.73 -31.05
CA LEU A 14 -2.72 4.28 -30.84
C LEU A 14 -1.96 3.76 -29.61
N ALA A 15 -1.57 4.64 -28.68
CA ALA A 15 -1.05 4.19 -27.39
C ALA A 15 -2.20 3.65 -26.52
N LEU A 16 -2.58 2.39 -26.76
CA LEU A 16 -3.42 1.62 -25.85
C LEU A 16 -2.60 1.35 -24.59
N ALA A 17 -2.91 2.06 -23.50
CA ALA A 17 -2.39 1.69 -22.19
C ALA A 17 -2.95 0.31 -21.84
N SER A 18 -2.09 -0.72 -21.76
CA SER A 18 -2.48 -2.01 -21.21
C SER A 18 -2.51 -1.88 -19.70
N GLU A 19 -3.61 -1.38 -19.15
CA GLU A 19 -3.86 -1.57 -17.72
C GLU A 19 -4.19 -3.05 -17.53
N ALA A 20 -3.37 -3.75 -16.74
CA ALA A 20 -3.65 -5.14 -16.42
C ALA A 20 -5.01 -5.19 -15.71
N GLU A 21 -5.98 -5.87 -16.33
CA GLU A 21 -7.29 -6.05 -15.73
C GLU A 21 -7.14 -6.81 -14.41
N ILE A 22 -7.65 -6.25 -13.32
CA ILE A 22 -7.64 -6.90 -12.01
C ILE A 22 -8.72 -7.99 -12.04
N THR A 23 -8.30 -9.19 -12.38
CA THR A 23 -9.19 -10.37 -12.44
C THR A 23 -9.33 -11.09 -11.11
N VAL A 24 -8.59 -10.66 -10.08
CA VAL A 24 -8.50 -11.32 -8.79
C VAL A 24 -9.31 -10.54 -7.74
N LYS A 25 -10.23 -11.23 -7.07
CA LYS A 25 -10.99 -10.69 -5.93
C LYS A 25 -10.26 -10.91 -4.61
N ALA A 26 -10.15 -9.85 -3.81
CA ALA A 26 -9.60 -9.94 -2.47
C ALA A 26 -10.61 -10.64 -1.55
N PRO A 27 -10.22 -11.72 -0.84
CA PRO A 27 -11.12 -12.42 0.09
C PRO A 27 -11.21 -11.66 1.42
N VAL A 28 -11.80 -10.46 1.40
CA VAL A 28 -11.92 -9.58 2.57
C VAL A 28 -13.22 -9.86 3.31
N ASP A 29 -13.10 -10.28 4.56
CA ASP A 29 -14.19 -10.32 5.53
C ASP A 29 -13.85 -9.39 6.70
N LEU A 30 -14.65 -8.32 6.88
CA LEU A 30 -14.45 -7.34 7.95
C LEU A 30 -14.93 -7.83 9.32
N SER A 31 -15.65 -8.95 9.37
CA SER A 31 -16.09 -9.59 10.61
C SER A 31 -15.10 -10.64 11.13
N ASP A 32 -14.18 -11.12 10.27
CA ASP A 32 -13.10 -12.02 10.67
C ASP A 32 -12.00 -11.25 11.41
N HIS A 33 -12.20 -11.05 12.71
CA HIS A 33 -11.26 -10.36 13.57
C HIS A 33 -9.88 -11.03 13.61
N GLU A 34 -9.80 -12.37 13.52
CA GLU A 34 -8.50 -13.04 13.50
C GLU A 34 -7.71 -12.70 12.24
N SER A 35 -8.39 -12.63 11.09
CA SER A 35 -7.79 -12.18 9.83
C SER A 35 -7.32 -10.72 9.92
N LEU A 36 -8.15 -9.84 10.48
CA LEU A 36 -7.77 -8.43 10.69
C LEU A 36 -6.56 -8.30 11.64
N GLN A 37 -6.49 -9.11 12.69
CA GLN A 37 -5.37 -9.13 13.62
C GLN A 37 -4.08 -9.63 12.95
N ARG A 38 -4.16 -10.68 12.12
CA ARG A 38 -3.03 -11.12 11.28
C ARG A 38 -2.58 -10.01 10.32
N GLY A 39 -3.54 -9.31 9.71
CA GLY A 39 -3.28 -8.15 8.85
C GLY A 39 -2.56 -7.02 9.58
N ALA A 40 -3.04 -6.64 10.78
CA ALA A 40 -2.41 -5.62 11.62
C ALA A 40 -0.97 -6.01 12.01
N LYS A 41 -0.75 -7.27 12.39
CA LYS A 41 0.59 -7.79 12.64
C LYS A 41 1.49 -7.65 11.41
N THR A 42 1.04 -8.09 10.23
CA THR A 42 1.81 -7.99 8.99
C THR A 42 2.13 -6.53 8.64
N PHE A 43 1.15 -5.64 8.73
CA PHE A 43 1.32 -4.22 8.44
C PHE A 43 2.40 -3.60 9.35
N VAL A 44 2.27 -3.79 10.66
CA VAL A 44 3.21 -3.22 11.63
C VAL A 44 4.62 -3.78 11.47
N ASN A 45 4.77 -5.08 11.24
CA ASN A 45 6.08 -5.72 11.22
C ASN A 45 6.83 -5.51 9.89
N TYR A 46 6.12 -5.32 8.77
CA TYR A 46 6.73 -5.27 7.44
C TYR A 46 6.48 -3.97 6.69
N CYS A 47 5.24 -3.46 6.71
CA CYS A 47 4.86 -2.30 5.91
C CYS A 47 5.24 -0.98 6.61
N LEU A 48 5.05 -0.92 7.92
CA LEU A 48 5.26 0.28 8.75
C LEU A 48 6.72 0.71 8.87
N ASN A 49 7.67 -0.01 8.28
CA ASN A 49 9.05 0.45 8.17
C ASN A 49 9.23 1.51 7.08
N CYS A 50 8.37 1.47 6.04
CA CYS A 50 8.44 2.38 4.89
C CYS A 50 7.15 3.20 4.73
N HIS A 51 6.00 2.63 5.02
CA HIS A 51 4.69 3.24 4.79
C HIS A 51 4.01 3.64 6.08
N SER A 52 3.59 4.90 6.19
CA SER A 52 2.78 5.35 7.33
C SER A 52 1.31 4.96 7.17
N ALA A 53 0.59 4.98 8.28
CA ALA A 53 -0.87 5.07 8.33
C ALA A 53 -1.25 6.22 9.28
N ASN A 54 -1.01 7.46 8.84
CA ASN A 54 -1.16 8.67 9.65
C ASN A 54 -2.58 8.93 10.17
N TYR A 55 -3.62 8.35 9.58
CA TYR A 55 -5.00 8.48 10.08
C TYR A 55 -5.44 7.30 10.95
N MET A 56 -4.55 6.34 11.21
CA MET A 56 -4.80 5.21 12.09
C MET A 56 -4.02 5.33 13.39
N ARG A 57 -4.73 5.32 14.52
CA ARG A 57 -4.13 5.22 15.86
C ARG A 57 -4.04 3.76 16.29
N TYR A 58 -3.00 3.42 17.05
CA TYR A 58 -2.81 2.04 17.53
C TYR A 58 -3.99 1.54 18.37
N ASN A 59 -4.63 2.40 19.16
CA ASN A 59 -5.80 2.03 19.97
C ASN A 59 -7.03 1.64 19.13
N ARG A 60 -7.12 2.01 17.85
CA ARG A 60 -8.20 1.54 16.97
C ARG A 60 -8.12 0.05 16.69
N LEU A 61 -6.98 -0.60 16.95
CA LEU A 61 -6.87 -2.05 16.89
C LEU A 61 -7.72 -2.77 17.97
N GLN A 62 -8.25 -2.04 18.95
CA GLN A 62 -9.27 -2.57 19.86
C GLN A 62 -10.58 -2.89 19.15
N ASP A 63 -10.89 -2.21 18.04
CA ASP A 63 -12.09 -2.48 17.24
C ASP A 63 -12.07 -3.90 16.64
N ILE A 64 -10.87 -4.47 16.45
CA ILE A 64 -10.66 -5.84 15.95
C ILE A 64 -10.35 -6.82 17.09
N GLY A 65 -10.64 -6.46 18.34
CA GLY A 65 -10.57 -7.34 19.50
C GLY A 65 -9.20 -7.44 20.20
N LEU A 66 -8.22 -6.61 19.85
CA LEU A 66 -6.95 -6.57 20.60
C LEU A 66 -7.10 -5.77 21.90
N SER A 67 -6.52 -6.29 22.99
CA SER A 67 -6.40 -5.52 24.22
C SER A 67 -5.28 -4.47 24.11
N GLU A 68 -5.38 -3.41 24.93
CA GLU A 68 -4.32 -2.39 25.00
C GLU A 68 -2.95 -2.99 25.33
N LYS A 69 -2.92 -4.00 26.22
CA LYS A 69 -1.70 -4.73 26.57
C LYS A 69 -1.10 -5.45 25.36
N GLN A 70 -1.92 -6.16 24.59
CA GLN A 70 -1.45 -6.84 23.37
C GLN A 70 -0.88 -5.85 22.34
N ILE A 71 -1.52 -4.68 22.19
CA ILE A 71 -1.04 -3.62 21.29
C ILE A 71 0.32 -3.09 21.76
N LYS A 72 0.45 -2.74 23.04
CA LYS A 72 1.70 -2.23 23.62
C LYS A 72 2.84 -3.24 23.48
N ASP A 73 2.58 -4.49 23.84
CA ASP A 73 3.62 -5.51 23.92
C ASP A 73 4.08 -6.01 22.55
N ASN A 74 3.23 -5.95 21.51
CA ASN A 74 3.48 -6.66 20.25
C ASN A 74 3.38 -5.79 18.99
N LEU A 75 2.87 -4.56 19.06
CA LEU A 75 2.58 -3.76 17.85
C LEU A 75 3.06 -2.31 17.95
N LEU A 76 3.32 -1.78 19.15
CA LEU A 76 3.73 -0.40 19.36
C LEU A 76 5.26 -0.23 19.24
N PHE A 77 5.85 -0.66 18.12
CA PHE A 77 7.31 -0.57 17.92
C PHE A 77 7.77 0.79 17.41
N ALA A 78 6.90 1.51 16.69
CA ALA A 78 7.19 2.80 16.06
C ALA A 78 6.44 3.98 16.71
N GLY A 79 6.04 3.84 17.98
CA GLY A 79 5.34 4.89 18.72
C GLY A 79 5.53 4.73 20.23
N ASP A 80 5.13 5.74 21.00
CA ASP A 80 5.33 5.77 22.45
C ASP A 80 4.04 5.41 23.22
N LYS A 81 2.89 5.78 22.65
CA LYS A 81 1.57 5.64 23.27
C LYS A 81 0.61 4.97 22.30
N VAL A 82 -0.32 4.18 22.84
CA VAL A 82 -1.40 3.57 22.04
C VAL A 82 -2.32 4.60 21.37
N GLY A 83 -2.33 5.84 21.87
CA GLY A 83 -3.04 6.93 21.22
C GLY A 83 -2.31 7.52 20.00
N ASP A 84 -1.04 7.17 19.77
CA ASP A 84 -0.28 7.71 18.66
C ASP A 84 -0.74 7.11 17.32
N THR A 85 -0.47 7.84 16.25
CA THR A 85 -0.69 7.36 14.88
C THR A 85 0.51 6.55 14.39
N MET A 86 0.29 5.67 13.43
CA MET A 86 1.34 4.84 12.84
C MET A 86 2.21 5.67 11.87
N LYS A 87 3.31 6.24 12.37
CA LYS A 87 4.25 7.07 11.60
C LYS A 87 5.51 6.29 11.25
N VAL A 88 6.24 6.78 10.26
CA VAL A 88 7.56 6.30 9.86
C VAL A 88 8.59 7.40 10.01
N ALA A 89 9.84 7.03 10.24
CA ALA A 89 10.95 7.98 10.43
C ALA A 89 11.64 8.40 9.12
N ILE A 90 11.29 7.78 7.99
CA ILE A 90 11.96 8.04 6.71
C ILE A 90 11.70 9.46 6.21
N ASP A 91 12.75 10.18 5.85
CA ASP A 91 12.63 11.50 5.22
C ASP A 91 12.19 11.35 3.75
N PRO A 92 11.18 12.11 3.27
CA PRO A 92 10.68 11.98 1.91
C PRO A 92 11.72 12.27 0.82
N GLN A 93 12.70 13.16 1.06
CA GLN A 93 13.74 13.47 0.09
C GLN A 93 14.72 12.32 -0.05
N ASP A 94 15.12 11.71 1.07
CA ASP A 94 15.99 10.54 1.05
C ASP A 94 15.28 9.32 0.48
N ALA A 95 14.00 9.12 0.82
CA ALA A 95 13.16 8.09 0.20
C ALA A 95 13.10 8.22 -1.33
N LYS A 96 12.94 9.44 -1.84
CA LYS A 96 12.95 9.70 -3.28
C LYS A 96 14.30 9.36 -3.92
N LYS A 97 15.41 9.64 -3.23
CA LYS A 97 16.76 9.27 -3.72
C LYS A 97 16.96 7.75 -3.74
N TRP A 98 16.49 7.03 -2.73
CA TRP A 98 16.70 5.58 -2.60
C TRP A 98 15.73 4.74 -3.44
N PHE A 99 14.47 5.13 -3.51
CA PHE A 99 13.39 4.34 -4.12
C PHE A 99 12.81 4.97 -5.39
N GLY A 100 13.29 6.15 -5.79
CA GLY A 100 12.74 6.93 -6.91
C GLY A 100 11.47 7.72 -6.58
N ALA A 101 10.79 7.36 -5.49
CA ALA A 101 9.62 8.07 -4.96
C ALA A 101 9.53 7.90 -3.43
N ALA A 102 8.86 8.83 -2.77
CA ALA A 102 8.50 8.64 -1.35
C ALA A 102 7.41 7.56 -1.24
N PRO A 103 7.55 6.57 -0.33
CA PRO A 103 6.49 5.62 -0.05
C PRO A 103 5.18 6.36 0.31
N PRO A 104 4.05 6.00 -0.31
CA PRO A 104 2.77 6.61 0.02
C PRO A 104 2.33 6.26 1.45
N ASP A 105 1.56 7.17 2.04
CA ASP A 105 0.76 6.87 3.23
C ASP A 105 -0.39 5.94 2.85
N LEU A 106 -0.57 4.86 3.63
CA LEU A 106 -1.53 3.80 3.33
C LEU A 106 -2.85 3.94 4.08
N SER A 107 -3.10 5.04 4.81
CA SER A 107 -4.30 5.20 5.64
C SER A 107 -5.61 5.02 4.87
N VAL A 108 -5.61 5.41 3.59
CA VAL A 108 -6.81 5.38 2.72
C VAL A 108 -6.54 4.74 1.37
N GLU A 109 -5.44 3.99 1.22
CA GLU A 109 -5.04 3.43 -0.09
C GLU A 109 -6.10 2.45 -0.63
N VAL A 110 -6.64 1.61 0.25
CA VAL A 110 -7.73 0.67 -0.10
C VAL A 110 -9.00 1.43 -0.53
N ARG A 111 -9.26 2.61 0.02
CA ARG A 111 -10.40 3.44 -0.39
C ARG A 111 -10.14 4.17 -1.72
N ALA A 112 -8.89 4.51 -2.01
CA ALA A 112 -8.51 5.18 -3.24
C ALA A 112 -8.47 4.22 -4.44
N ARG A 113 -8.01 2.98 -4.25
CA ARG A 113 -7.76 2.02 -5.34
C ARG A 113 -8.60 0.75 -5.29
N GLY A 114 -9.19 0.43 -4.15
CA GLY A 114 -9.94 -0.80 -3.92
C GLY A 114 -9.11 -1.94 -3.32
N ALA A 115 -9.77 -2.84 -2.59
CA ALA A 115 -9.13 -4.00 -1.97
C ALA A 115 -8.60 -5.01 -3.00
N ASP A 116 -9.35 -5.21 -4.08
CA ASP A 116 -8.95 -6.09 -5.19
C ASP A 116 -7.65 -5.61 -5.84
N TRP A 117 -7.50 -4.30 -6.03
CA TRP A 117 -6.28 -3.69 -6.56
C TRP A 117 -5.09 -3.98 -5.66
N LEU A 118 -5.22 -3.73 -4.35
CA LEU A 118 -4.12 -3.95 -3.41
C LEU A 118 -3.73 -5.44 -3.35
N TYR A 119 -4.72 -6.33 -3.33
CA TYR A 119 -4.50 -7.77 -3.31
C TYR A 119 -3.78 -8.25 -4.57
N ALA A 120 -4.25 -7.84 -5.75
CA ALA A 120 -3.61 -8.17 -7.02
C ALA A 120 -2.20 -7.58 -7.10
N TYR A 121 -2.00 -6.34 -6.65
CA TYR A 121 -0.68 -5.69 -6.63
C TYR A 121 0.34 -6.49 -5.80
N LEU A 122 0.00 -6.85 -4.56
CA LEU A 122 0.89 -7.62 -3.68
C LEU A 122 1.19 -9.04 -4.21
N ARG A 123 0.29 -9.60 -5.03
CA ARG A 123 0.44 -10.92 -5.64
C ARG A 123 1.07 -10.90 -7.04
N GLY A 124 1.23 -9.71 -7.62
CA GLY A 124 1.76 -9.53 -8.97
C GLY A 124 3.28 -9.61 -9.08
N PHE A 125 3.99 -9.62 -7.94
CA PHE A 125 5.44 -9.78 -7.91
C PHE A 125 5.82 -11.26 -8.07
N TYR A 126 6.62 -11.55 -9.09
CA TYR A 126 7.16 -12.88 -9.36
C TYR A 126 8.68 -12.79 -9.50
N LYS A 127 9.37 -13.91 -9.27
CA LYS A 127 10.79 -14.02 -9.57
C LYS A 127 10.97 -13.96 -11.08
N ASP A 128 11.70 -12.95 -11.53
CA ASP A 128 12.05 -12.77 -12.93
C ASP A 128 13.49 -13.26 -13.14
N ASP A 129 13.65 -14.40 -13.80
CA ASP A 129 14.98 -14.99 -14.01
C ASP A 129 15.89 -14.15 -14.93
N THR A 130 15.37 -13.06 -15.52
CA THR A 130 16.16 -12.10 -16.33
C THR A 130 16.70 -10.92 -15.53
N ARG A 131 16.31 -10.76 -14.26
CA ARG A 131 16.76 -9.68 -13.37
C ARG A 131 17.61 -10.25 -12.21
N PRO A 132 18.68 -9.54 -11.78
CA PRO A 132 19.53 -9.96 -10.68
C PRO A 132 18.79 -9.99 -9.34
#